data_AF-A0A5P8WDQ5-F1
#
_entry.id   AF-A0A5P8WDQ5-F1
#
_cell.length_a   1.000
_cell.length_b   1.000
_cell.length_c   1.000
_cell.angle_alpha   90.00
_cell.angle_beta   90.00
_cell.angle_gamma   90.00
#
_symmetry.space_group_name_H-M   'P 1'
#
loop_
_entity.id
_entity.type
_entity.pdbx_description
1 polymer ?
#
loop_
_entity_poly.entity_id
_entity_poly.type
_entity_poly.pdbx_seq_one_letter_code
_entity_poly.pdbx_strand_id
1 'polypeptide(L)' 'MVRLVKAEEQKKKKPGRPPKLIIENQVLIVLQYWREYRTYYHIGLDWGLSESAVCRIVYKIENILNFVKKI' A
#
# COMPACT_ATOMS: atom_id res chain seq x y z
N MET A 1 -5.97 2.79 9.48
CA MET A 1 -5.06 2.93 8.31
C MET A 1 -5.82 3.23 7.02
N VAL A 2 -6.81 2.43 6.62
CA VAL A 2 -7.58 2.63 5.37
C VAL A 2 -8.16 4.05 5.20
N ARG A 3 -8.78 4.63 6.25
CA ARG A 3 -9.33 6.00 6.20
C ARG A 3 -8.28 7.07 5.88
N LEU A 4 -7.06 6.93 6.42
CA LEU A 4 -5.97 7.87 6.18
C LEU A 4 -5.48 7.78 4.73
N VAL A 5 -5.30 6.55 4.23
CA VAL A 5 -4.90 6.32 2.83
C VAL A 5 -5.97 6.85 1.88
N LYS A 6 -7.26 6.63 2.18
CA LYS A 6 -8.37 7.22 1.41
C LYS A 6 -8.36 8.75 1.42
N ALA A 7 -8.01 9.38 2.53
CA ALA A 7 -7.91 10.84 2.61
C ALA A 7 -6.74 11.38 1.77
N GLU A 8 -5.58 10.71 1.81
CA GLU A 8 -4.41 11.09 1.00
C GLU A 8 -4.63 10.88 -0.50
N GLU A 9 -5.30 9.80 -0.90
CA GLU A 9 -5.65 9.61 -2.31
C GLU A 9 -6.64 10.69 -2.81
N GLN A 10 -7.57 11.15 -1.96
CA GLN A 10 -8.50 12.24 -2.30
C GLN A 10 -7.82 13.61 -2.43
N LYS A 11 -6.72 13.85 -1.72
CA LYS A 11 -5.94 15.10 -1.84
C LYS A 11 -5.19 15.23 -3.17
N LYS A 12 -5.05 14.15 -3.94
CA LYS A 12 -4.31 14.16 -5.20
C LYS A 12 -5.06 14.95 -6.28
N LYS A 13 -4.52 16.11 -6.66
CA LYS A 13 -5.07 16.98 -7.72
C LYS A 13 -5.04 16.35 -9.12
N LYS A 14 -4.10 15.44 -9.39
CA LYS A 14 -3.99 14.70 -10.66
C LYS A 14 -3.72 13.22 -10.36
N PRO A 15 -4.76 12.38 -10.23
CA PRO A 15 -4.54 10.94 -10.12
C PRO A 15 -3.95 10.44 -11.45
N GLY A 16 -2.82 9.74 -11.36
CA GLY A 16 -2.24 9.05 -12.51
C GLY A 16 -3.07 7.81 -12.89
N ARG A 17 -2.39 6.75 -13.38
CA ARG A 17 -3.05 5.47 -13.65
C ARG A 17 -3.76 4.94 -12.40
N PRO A 18 -5.05 4.52 -12.50
CA PRO A 18 -5.74 3.95 -11.36
C PRO A 18 -5.01 2.68 -10.89
N PRO A 19 -4.86 2.51 -9.56
CA PRO A 19 -4.20 1.33 -9.02
C PRO A 19 -5.01 0.07 -9.35
N LYS A 20 -4.31 -1.03 -9.67
CA LYS A 20 -4.93 -2.33 -9.97
C LYS A 20 -5.69 -2.92 -8.75
N LEU A 21 -5.36 -2.46 -7.54
CA LEU A 21 -5.94 -2.91 -6.28
C LEU A 21 -6.71 -1.79 -5.59
N ILE A 22 -7.84 -2.16 -4.98
CA ILE A 22 -8.56 -1.29 -4.05
C ILE A 22 -7.68 -0.92 -2.85
N ILE A 23 -8.00 0.20 -2.20
CA ILE A 23 -7.19 0.76 -1.11
C ILE A 23 -7.12 -0.20 0.08
N GLU A 24 -8.21 -0.91 0.36
CA GLU A 24 -8.32 -1.92 1.41
C GLU A 24 -7.30 -3.03 1.20
N ASN A 25 -7.17 -3.55 -0.03
CA ASN A 25 -6.24 -4.61 -0.37
C ASN A 25 -4.78 -4.13 -0.32
N GLN A 26 -4.52 -2.87 -0.68
CA GLN A 26 -3.18 -2.27 -0.52
C GLN A 26 -2.77 -2.25 0.95
N VAL A 27 -3.69 -1.90 1.86
CA VAL A 27 -3.43 -1.93 3.31
C VAL A 27 -3.25 -3.36 3.81
N LEU A 28 -4.03 -4.31 3.30
CA LEU A 28 -3.91 -5.73 3.69
C LEU A 28 -2.56 -6.33 3.29
N ILE A 29 -2.02 -5.97 2.13
CA ILE A 29 -0.67 -6.35 1.68
C ILE A 29 0.39 -5.86 2.67
N VAL A 30 0.29 -4.61 3.13
CA VAL A 30 1.23 -4.04 4.11
C VAL A 30 1.12 -4.75 5.46
N LEU A 31 -0.10 -5.09 5.89
CA LEU A 31 -0.30 -5.81 7.14
C LEU A 31 0.29 -7.23 7.09
N GLN A 32 0.14 -7.96 5.99
CA GLN A 32 0.80 -9.25 5.80
C GLN A 32 2.32 -9.12 5.88
N TYR A 33 2.89 -8.07 5.29
CA TYR A 33 4.32 -7.79 5.38
C TYR A 33 4.77 -7.49 6.83
N TRP A 34 4.07 -6.62 7.56
CA TRP A 34 4.48 -6.21 8.91
C TRP A 34 4.14 -7.20 10.02
N ARG A 35 2.98 -7.87 9.96
CA ARG A 35 2.50 -8.77 11.03
C ARG A 35 2.88 -10.22 10.80
N GLU A 36 2.82 -10.68 9.55
CA GLU A 36 3.09 -12.08 9.22
C GLU A 36 4.52 -12.30 8.72
N TYR A 37 5.30 -11.21 8.58
CA TYR A 37 6.69 -11.23 8.08
C TYR A 37 6.84 -11.98 6.75
N ARG A 38 5.77 -12.03 5.94
CA ARG A 38 5.81 -12.64 4.60
C ARG A 38 6.69 -11.80 3.68
N THR A 39 7.58 -12.46 2.93
CA THR A 39 8.40 -11.78 1.92
C THR A 39 7.54 -11.21 0.78
N TYR A 40 8.01 -10.14 0.13
CA TYR A 40 7.33 -9.53 -1.02
C TYR A 40 7.03 -10.51 -2.16
N TYR A 41 7.92 -11.48 -2.40
CA TYR A 41 7.72 -12.52 -3.40
C TYR A 41 6.45 -13.35 -3.12
N HIS A 42 6.34 -13.95 -1.94
CA HIS A 42 5.18 -14.76 -1.55
C HIS A 42 3.87 -13.96 -1.54
N ILE A 43 3.89 -12.71 -1.07
CA ILE A 43 2.71 -11.83 -1.14
C ILE A 43 2.36 -11.52 -2.59
N GLY A 44 3.35 -11.33 -3.46
CA GLY A 44 3.14 -11.13 -4.89
C GLY A 44 2.45 -12.31 -5.54
N LEU A 45 2.87 -13.54 -5.21
CA LEU A 45 2.26 -14.77 -5.70
C LEU A 45 0.77 -14.87 -5.30
N ASP A 46 0.45 -14.67 -4.02
CA ASP A 46 -0.93 -14.77 -3.50
C ASP A 46 -1.88 -13.76 -4.15
N TRP A 47 -1.36 -12.56 -4.49
CA TRP A 47 -2.16 -11.46 -5.03
C TRP A 47 -2.06 -11.30 -6.56
N GLY A 48 -1.30 -12.16 -7.24
CA GLY A 48 -1.07 -12.06 -8.69
C GLY A 48 -0.35 -10.77 -9.09
N LEU A 49 0.57 -10.30 -8.25
CA LEU A 49 1.40 -9.11 -8.44
C LEU A 49 2.87 -9.48 -8.60
N SER A 50 3.63 -8.62 -9.29
CA SER A 50 5.08 -8.72 -9.23
C SER A 50 5.61 -8.25 -7.87
N GLU A 51 6.75 -8.80 -7.46
CA GLU A 51 7.43 -8.42 -6.22
C GLU A 51 7.68 -6.89 -6.16
N SER A 52 8.10 -6.30 -7.28
CA SER A 52 8.32 -4.85 -7.38
C SER A 52 7.03 -4.04 -7.17
N ALA A 53 5.88 -4.56 -7.59
CA ALA A 53 4.60 -3.90 -7.36
C ALA A 53 4.22 -3.93 -5.87
N VAL A 54 4.46 -5.05 -5.19
CA VAL A 54 4.26 -5.18 -3.74
C VAL A 54 5.15 -4.20 -2.98
N CYS A 55 6.44 -4.15 -3.32
CA CYS A 55 7.39 -3.22 -2.72
C CYS A 55 6.94 -1.75 -2.87
N ARG A 56 6.49 -1.34 -4.07
CA ARG A 56 5.95 0.01 -4.30
C ARG A 56 4.71 0.32 -3.46
N ILE A 57 3.82 -0.67 -3.26
CA ILE A 57 2.61 -0.49 -2.44
C ILE A 57 3.00 -0.29 -0.97
N VAL A 58 3.88 -1.13 -0.45
CA VAL A 58 4.36 -1.04 0.95
C VAL A 58 5.02 0.31 1.18
N TYR A 59 5.95 0.71 0.32
CA TYR A 59 6.64 1.99 0.40
C TYR A 59 5.68 3.20 0.33
N LYS A 60 4.66 3.14 -0.54
CA LYS A 60 3.64 4.20 -0.65
C LYS A 60 2.88 4.37 0.66
N ILE A 61 2.44 3.27 1.27
CA ILE A 61 1.66 3.28 2.51
C ILE A 61 2.53 3.70 3.70
N GLU A 62 3.78 3.24 3.76
CA GLU A 62 4.78 3.67 4.74
C GLU A 62 5.00 5.17 4.71
N ASN A 63 5.18 5.75 3.52
CA ASN A 63 5.32 7.20 3.38
C ASN A 63 4.08 7.97 3.84
N ILE A 64 2.88 7.47 3.54
CA ILE A 64 1.63 8.06 4.02
C ILE A 64 1.56 8.04 5.56
N LEU A 65 1.91 6.91 6.19
CA LEU A 65 1.89 6.81 7.65
C LEU A 65 2.98 7.65 8.32
N ASN A 66 4.18 7.66 7.78
CA ASN A 66 5.29 8.47 8.30
C ASN A 66 4.99 9.97 8.22
N PHE A 67 4.30 10.42 7.17
CA PHE A 67 3.85 11.81 7.07
C PHE A 67 2.87 12.18 8.20
N VAL A 68 1.93 11.29 8.51
CA VAL A 68 0.94 11.52 9.58
C VAL A 68 1.57 11.52 10.98
N LYS A 69 2.61 10.70 11.21
CA LYS A 69 3.27 10.57 12.52
C LYS A 69 4.18 11.76 12.88
N LYS A 70 4.42 12.66 11.92
CA LYS A 70 5.31 13.83 12.05
C LYS A 70 4.56 15.14 12.34
N ILE A 71 3.24 15.05 12.55
CA ILE A 71 2.34 16.11 13.04
C ILE A 71 2.02 15.79 14.50
#